data_AF-A0A7V2TUI2-F1
#
_entry.id   AF-A0A7V2TUI2-F1
#
_cell.length_a   1.000
_cell.length_b   1.000
_cell.length_c   1.000
_cell.angle_alpha   90.00
_cell.angle_beta   90.00
_cell.angle_gamma   90.00
#
_symmetry.space_group_name_H-M   'P 1'
#
loop_
_entity.id
_entity.type
_entity.pdbx_description
1 polymer ?
#
loop_
_entity_poly.entity_id
_entity_poly.type
_entity_poly.pdbx_seq_one_letter_code
_entity_poly.pdbx_strand_id
1 'polypeptide(L)'
;MYEFDEKYILRGITNLLKEKGYADPKVNAEKGRVETDFITAGNTRTKVEASVRKIGRRENEVTLVITTERDIKKVGWKPVRILGKEQYDRFFEEVEMQIYRELAKPEVKELR
;
A
#
# COMPACT_ATOMS: atom_id res chain seq x y z
N MET A 1 -17.53 -0.37 19.42
CA MET A 1 -17.81 -0.61 17.98
C MET A 1 -16.76 0.18 17.21
N TYR A 2 -15.87 -0.49 16.47
CA TYR A 2 -14.71 0.14 15.83
C TYR A 2 -15.15 0.99 14.64
N GLU A 3 -14.94 2.30 14.68
CA GLU A 3 -14.93 3.10 13.46
C GLU A 3 -13.57 2.87 12.77
N PHE A 4 -13.60 2.45 11.51
CA PHE A 4 -12.39 2.32 10.68
C PHE A 4 -11.90 3.71 10.31
N ASP A 5 -11.18 4.34 11.23
CA ASP A 5 -10.47 5.60 11.01
C ASP A 5 -9.39 5.36 9.93
N GLU A 6 -9.41 6.19 8.88
CA GLU A 6 -8.52 6.10 7.72
C GLU A 6 -7.04 6.02 8.14
N LYS A 7 -6.68 6.62 9.28
CA LYS A 7 -5.31 6.55 9.83
C LYS A 7 -4.82 5.12 10.06
N TYR A 8 -5.69 4.22 10.53
CA TYR A 8 -5.32 2.82 10.79
C TYR A 8 -5.14 2.07 9.47
N ILE A 9 -5.94 2.41 8.46
CA ILE A 9 -5.84 1.85 7.12
C ILE A 9 -4.50 2.24 6.48
N LEU A 10 -4.20 3.54 6.47
CA LEU A 10 -2.94 4.07 5.94
C LEU A 10 -1.72 3.48 6.67
N ARG A 11 -1.79 3.36 8.01
CA ARG A 11 -0.72 2.75 8.81
C ARG A 11 -0.54 1.26 8.49
N GLY A 12 -1.64 0.52 8.32
CA GLY A 12 -1.63 -0.89 7.94
C GLY A 12 -0.95 -1.09 6.58
N ILE A 13 -1.38 -0.34 5.57
CA ILE A 13 -0.78 -0.37 4.23
C ILE A 13 0.71 -0.01 4.28
N THR A 14 1.07 1.05 5.00
CA THR A 14 2.47 1.49 5.15
C THR A 14 3.34 0.38 5.73
N ASN A 15 2.89 -0.27 6.80
CA ASN A 15 3.63 -1.34 7.45
C ASN A 15 3.77 -2.56 6.54
N LEU A 16 2.70 -2.95 5.84
CA LEU A 16 2.74 -4.05 4.88
C LEU A 16 3.75 -3.81 3.76
N LEU A 17 3.79 -2.59 3.20
CA LEU A 17 4.74 -2.25 2.14
C LEU A 17 6.19 -2.36 2.61
N LYS A 18 6.48 -1.93 3.84
CA LYS A 18 7.79 -2.12 4.49
C LYS A 18 8.12 -3.59 4.71
N GLU A 19 7.18 -4.37 5.24
CA GLU A 19 7.34 -5.81 5.48
C GLU A 19 7.61 -6.59 4.18
N LYS A 20 6.96 -6.21 3.08
CA LYS A 20 7.19 -6.79 1.75
C LYS A 20 8.47 -6.32 1.06
N GLY A 21 9.22 -5.38 1.66
CA GLY A 21 10.49 -4.90 1.13
C GLY A 21 10.35 -3.95 -0.06
N TYR A 22 9.24 -3.21 -0.18
CA TYR A 22 9.16 -2.07 -1.09
C TYR A 22 10.04 -0.91 -0.59
N ALA A 23 10.29 0.08 -1.45
CA ALA A 23 10.95 1.31 -1.02
C ALA A 23 10.14 2.00 0.09
N ASP A 24 10.83 2.81 0.90
CA ASP A 24 10.24 3.49 2.05
C ASP A 24 8.94 4.24 1.67
N PRO A 25 7.78 3.85 2.25
CA PRO A 25 6.52 4.47 1.89
C PRO A 25 6.41 5.91 2.41
N LYS A 26 5.99 6.80 1.52
CA LYS A 26 5.65 8.20 1.78
C LYS A 26 4.15 8.30 2.01
N VAL A 27 3.75 8.82 3.16
CA VAL A 27 2.34 8.93 3.57
C VAL A 27 1.86 10.37 3.42
N ASN A 28 0.76 10.56 2.70
CA ASN A 28 -0.01 11.80 2.68
C ASN A 28 -1.38 11.54 3.32
N ALA A 29 -1.46 11.76 4.63
CA ALA A 29 -2.68 11.48 5.40
C ALA A 29 -3.85 12.38 4.98
N GLU A 30 -3.60 13.65 4.63
CA GLU A 30 -4.63 14.59 4.18
C GLU A 30 -5.32 14.14 2.90
N LYS A 31 -4.59 13.47 2.01
CA LYS A 31 -5.11 12.93 0.74
C LYS A 31 -5.46 11.45 0.80
N GLY A 32 -5.30 10.81 1.95
CA GLY A 32 -5.51 9.37 2.10
C GLY A 32 -4.59 8.54 1.21
N ARG A 33 -3.32 8.92 1.02
CA ARG A 33 -2.40 8.25 0.08
C ARG A 33 -1.14 7.70 0.75
N VAL A 34 -0.67 6.58 0.23
CA VAL A 34 0.64 6.00 0.51
C VAL A 34 1.31 5.67 -0.82
N GLU A 35 2.53 6.13 -1.05
CA GLU A 35 3.28 5.83 -2.27
C GLU A 35 4.72 5.44 -1.95
N THR A 36 5.32 4.58 -2.79
CA THR A 36 6.73 4.25 -2.70
C THR A 36 7.48 4.82 -3.88
N ASP A 37 8.78 5.05 -3.72
CA ASP A 37 9.67 5.17 -4.87
C ASP A 37 9.81 3.80 -5.58
N PHE A 38 10.41 3.81 -6.77
CA PHE A 38 10.75 2.57 -7.46
C PHE A 38 11.86 1.83 -6.73
N ILE A 39 11.66 0.54 -6.45
CA ILE A 39 12.72 -0.39 -6.03
C ILE A 39 13.10 -1.31 -7.19
N THR A 40 14.39 -1.52 -7.41
CA THR A 40 14.91 -2.36 -8.49
C THR A 40 15.11 -3.81 -8.02
N ALA A 41 14.67 -4.76 -8.83
CA ALA A 41 14.93 -6.19 -8.70
C ALA A 41 15.33 -6.76 -10.07
N GLY A 42 16.62 -7.05 -10.23
CA GLY A 42 17.19 -7.48 -11.52
C GLY A 42 17.01 -6.41 -12.60
N ASN A 43 16.35 -6.78 -13.71
CA ASN A 43 16.02 -5.86 -14.80
C ASN A 43 14.62 -5.24 -14.68
N THR A 44 13.97 -5.38 -13.52
CA THR A 44 12.66 -4.77 -13.25
C THR A 44 12.74 -3.76 -12.13
N ARG A 45 11.84 -2.79 -12.13
CA ARG A 45 11.60 -1.91 -10.99
C ARG A 45 10.11 -1.82 -10.70
N THR A 46 9.75 -1.74 -9.43
CA THR A 46 8.35 -1.69 -9.01
C THR A 46 8.16 -0.55 -8.03
N LYS A 47 7.06 0.19 -8.19
CA LYS A 47 6.54 1.11 -7.18
C LYS A 47 5.09 0.75 -6.87
N VAL A 48 4.64 1.17 -5.70
CA VAL A 48 3.26 0.95 -5.25
C VAL A 48 2.64 2.28 -4.85
N GLU A 49 1.40 2.49 -5.28
CA GLU A 49 0.57 3.61 -4.87
C GLU A 49 -0.73 3.05 -4.31
N ALA A 50 -1.09 3.46 -3.10
CA ALA A 50 -2.34 3.12 -2.45
C ALA A 50 -3.12 4.39 -2.11
N SER A 51 -4.43 4.35 -2.32
CA SER A 51 -5.33 5.42 -1.88
C SER A 51 -6.50 4.86 -1.10
N VAL A 52 -6.85 5.56 -0.03
CA VAL A 52 -7.98 5.27 0.85
C VAL A 52 -9.00 6.40 0.67
N ARG A 53 -10.26 6.05 0.48
CA ARG A 53 -11.36 7.01 0.36
C ARG A 53 -12.55 6.52 1.16
N LYS A 54 -13.07 7.34 2.06
CA LYS A 54 -14.38 7.10 2.68
C LYS A 54 -15.50 7.13 1.64
N ILE A 55 -16.25 6.03 1.53
CA ILE A 55 -17.40 5.90 0.62
C ILE A 55 -18.74 5.83 1.37
N GLY A 56 -18.71 5.62 2.69
CA GLY A 56 -19.89 5.57 3.53
C GLY A 56 -19.58 5.88 4.99
N ARG A 57 -20.59 5.79 5.87
CA ARG A 57 -20.38 6.08 7.30
C ARG A 57 -19.36 5.14 7.95
N ARG A 58 -19.31 3.88 7.51
CA ARG A 58 -18.47 2.81 8.04
C ARG A 58 -17.68 2.07 6.96
N GLU A 59 -17.59 2.63 5.78
CA GLU A 59 -17.02 1.98 4.61
C GLU A 59 -15.94 2.87 4.00
N ASN A 60 -14.77 2.27 3.78
CA ASN A 60 -13.66 2.88 3.09
C ASN A 60 -13.31 2.00 1.89
N GLU A 61 -13.01 2.65 0.77
CA GLU A 61 -12.45 2.02 -0.42
C GLU A 61 -10.93 2.12 -0.37
N VAL A 62 -10.24 1.01 -0.62
CA VAL A 62 -8.79 0.96 -0.80
C VAL A 62 -8.50 0.60 -2.25
N THR A 63 -7.77 1.48 -2.94
CA THR A 63 -7.29 1.24 -4.30
C THR A 63 -5.79 1.07 -4.28
N LEU A 64 -5.29 0.00 -4.89
CA LEU A 64 -3.87 -0.32 -5.01
C LEU A 64 -3.45 -0.31 -6.48
N VAL A 65 -2.38 0.43 -6.80
CA VAL A 65 -1.76 0.47 -8.12
C VAL A 65 -0.31 0.03 -7.97
N ILE A 66 0.01 -1.11 -8.57
CA ILE A 66 1.38 -1.63 -8.61
C ILE A 66 1.93 -1.39 -10.01
N THR A 67 2.87 -0.45 -10.12
CA THR A 67 3.54 -0.16 -11.41
C THR A 67 4.84 -0.93 -11.46
N THR A 68 4.94 -1.88 -12.39
CA THR A 68 6.21 -2.55 -12.68
C THR A 68 6.70 -2.15 -14.06
N GLU A 69 7.99 -1.85 -14.15
CA GLU A 69 8.67 -1.55 -15.39
C GLU A 69 9.85 -2.49 -15.59
N ARG A 70 10.17 -2.80 -16.84
CA ARG A 70 11.37 -3.54 -17.22
C ARG A 70 12.32 -2.64 -17.98
N ASP A 71 13.60 -2.75 -17.68
CA ASP A 71 14.64 -2.06 -18.43
C ASP A 71 14.79 -2.70 -19.80
N ILE A 72 14.53 -1.92 -20.85
CA ILE A 72 14.77 -2.30 -22.23
C ILE A 72 16.00 -1.55 -22.71
N LYS A 73 17.07 -2.31 -23.01
CA LYS A 73 18.34 -1.77 -23.52
C LYS A 73 18.08 -0.72 -24.61
N LYS A 74 18.68 0.46 -24.45
CA LYS A 74 18.60 1.62 -25.37
C LYS A 74 17.24 2.34 -25.44
N VAL A 75 16.21 1.83 -24.79
CA VAL A 75 14.84 2.40 -24.79
C VAL A 75 14.45 2.94 -23.41
N GLY A 76 15.07 2.41 -22.35
CA GLY A 76 14.77 2.74 -20.96
C GLY A 76 13.66 1.88 -20.39
N TRP A 77 13.09 2.33 -19.28
CA TRP A 77 12.05 1.60 -18.56
C TRP A 77 10.73 1.62 -19.30
N LYS A 78 10.11 0.45 -19.45
CA LYS A 78 8.76 0.30 -20.03
C LYS A 78 7.83 -0.47 -19.09
N PRO A 79 6.57 -0.03 -18.92
CA PRO A 79 5.58 -0.77 -18.14
C PRO A 79 5.42 -2.20 -18.63
N VAL A 80 5.39 -3.14 -17.69
CA VAL A 80 5.15 -4.56 -17.95
C VAL A 80 4.14 -5.10 -16.94
N ARG A 81 3.23 -5.96 -17.42
CA ARG A 81 2.31 -6.67 -16.53
C ARG A 81 2.96 -7.97 -16.08
N ILE A 82 3.39 -8.00 -14.82
CA ILE A 82 3.98 -9.20 -14.21
C ILE A 82 3.05 -9.89 -13.21
N LEU A 83 2.07 -9.16 -12.66
CA LEU A 83 1.12 -9.69 -11.69
C LEU A 83 -0.18 -10.12 -12.38
N GLY A 84 -0.63 -11.33 -12.03
CA GLY A 84 -1.96 -11.85 -12.35
C GLY A 84 -2.96 -11.59 -11.22
N LYS A 85 -4.21 -12.02 -11.42
CA LYS A 85 -5.31 -11.79 -10.48
C LYS A 85 -5.00 -12.32 -9.08
N GLU A 86 -4.51 -13.55 -8.99
CA GLU A 86 -4.21 -14.22 -7.70
C GLU A 86 -3.13 -13.51 -6.88
N GLN A 87 -2.20 -12.80 -7.52
CA GLN A 87 -1.23 -11.98 -6.82
C GLN A 87 -1.88 -10.72 -6.23
N TYR A 88 -2.84 -10.12 -6.94
CA TYR A 88 -3.59 -8.98 -6.42
C TYR A 88 -4.53 -9.41 -5.28
N ASP A 89 -5.27 -10.50 -5.45
CA ASP A 89 -6.19 -11.01 -4.43
C ASP A 89 -5.45 -11.25 -3.10
N ARG A 90 -4.31 -11.97 -3.15
CA ARG A 90 -3.46 -12.19 -1.97
C ARG A 90 -2.93 -10.89 -1.37
N PHE A 91 -2.57 -9.91 -2.20
CA PHE A 91 -2.14 -8.60 -1.68
C PHE A 91 -3.26 -7.93 -0.90
N PHE A 92 -4.49 -7.94 -1.43
CA PHE A 92 -5.65 -7.36 -0.74
C PHE A 92 -5.99 -8.08 0.56
N GLU A 93 -5.91 -9.42 0.59
CA GLU A 93 -6.07 -10.20 1.83
C GLU A 93 -5.04 -9.79 2.89
N GLU A 94 -3.78 -9.62 2.49
CA GLU A 94 -2.72 -9.17 3.39
C GLU A 94 -2.92 -7.73 3.88
N VAL A 95 -3.40 -6.83 3.01
CA VAL A 95 -3.79 -5.46 3.40
C VAL A 95 -4.87 -5.51 4.46
N GLU A 96 -5.95 -6.27 4.21
CA GLU A 96 -7.05 -6.41 5.16
C GLU A 96 -6.58 -6.94 6.51
N MET A 97 -5.78 -8.01 6.51
CA MET A 97 -5.20 -8.57 7.72
C MET A 97 -4.33 -7.58 8.49
N GLN A 98 -3.52 -6.79 7.79
CA GLN A 98 -2.67 -5.80 8.43
C GLN A 98 -3.49 -4.65 9.03
N ILE A 99 -4.58 -4.23 8.38
CA ILE A 99 -5.51 -3.24 8.94
C ILE A 99 -6.13 -3.75 10.23
N TYR A 100 -6.59 -5.01 10.27
CA TYR A 100 -7.12 -5.61 11.50
C TYR A 100 -6.08 -5.65 12.62
N ARG A 101 -4.83 -6.00 12.30
CA ARG A 101 -3.73 -5.96 13.28
C ARG A 101 -3.52 -4.56 13.83
N GLU A 102 -3.57 -3.53 12.98
CA GLU A 102 -3.42 -2.14 13.43
C GLU A 102 -4.58 -1.66 14.31
N LEU A 103 -5.81 -2.12 14.05
CA LEU A 103 -6.99 -1.81 14.86
C LEU A 103 -7.01 -2.55 16.20
N ALA A 104 -6.43 -3.76 16.25
CA ALA A 104 -6.32 -4.55 17.47
C ALA A 104 -5.24 -4.01 18.43
N LYS A 105 -4.30 -3.19 17.95
CA LYS A 105 -3.30 -2.55 18.82
C LYS A 105 -4.00 -1.60 19.79
N PRO A 106 -3.68 -1.66 21.10
CA PRO A 106 -4.19 -0.67 22.05
C PRO A 106 -3.74 0.73 21.62
N GLU A 107 -4.62 1.72 21.73
CA GLU A 107 -4.25 3.12 21.48
C GLU A 107 -3.13 3.51 22.44
N VAL A 108 -1.92 3.64 21.91
CA VAL A 108 -0.84 4.29 22.63
C VAL A 108 -1.19 5.76 22.67
N LYS A 109 -1.70 6.23 23.82
CA LYS A 109 -1.74 7.67 24.09
C LYS A 109 -0.30 8.14 24.09
N GLU A 110 0.13 8.78 23.01
CA GLU A 110 1.35 9.58 23.04
C GLU A 110 1.16 10.62 24.15
N LEU A 111 1.90 10.45 25.25
CA LEU A 111 1.99 11.45 26.30
C LEU A 111 2.61 12.69 25.65
N ARG A 112 1.80 13.74 25.52
CA ARG A 112 2.21 15.07 25.09
C ARG A 112 3.16 15.70 26.10
#